data_AF-A0A256LCF7-F1
#
_entry.id   AF-A0A256LCF7-F1
#
_cell.length_a   1.000
_cell.length_b   1.000
_cell.length_c   1.000
_cell.angle_alpha   90.00
_cell.angle_beta   90.00
_cell.angle_gamma   90.00
#
_symmetry.space_group_name_H-M   'P 1'
#
loop_
_entity.id
_entity.type
_entity.pdbx_description
1 polymer ?
#
loop_
_entity_poly.entity_id
_entity_poly.type
_entity_poly.pdbx_seq_one_letter_code
_entity_poly.pdbx_strand_id
1 'polypeptide(L)'
;MPRVRRCKYKGCHSYAMFPNYYCDKHIEHEEEYRAQREKYRKRHSDRATTWRYNHVTRYRNTVKAEQNKFYHSRQWQALREIVLQRDYHLCRYCKKNPGSIVDHIVPIEWDQSQMKDIDNLATCCRDCHAKKTRWEQIYYGTGLHNSLKKDVSAITDIKLINKFMNA
;
A
#
# COMPACT_ATOMS: atom_id res chain seq x y z
N MET A 1 -39.31 -12.61 -13.65
CA MET A 1 -38.57 -13.77 -13.10
C MET A 1 -38.18 -13.47 -11.65
N PRO A 2 -38.47 -14.36 -10.69
CA PRO A 2 -38.09 -14.14 -9.30
C PRO A 2 -36.57 -14.08 -9.16
N ARG A 3 -36.06 -13.06 -8.46
CA ARG A 3 -34.61 -12.94 -8.21
C ARG A 3 -34.25 -13.89 -7.07
N VAL A 4 -33.43 -14.89 -7.35
CA VAL A 4 -32.96 -15.87 -6.38
C VAL A 4 -31.45 -15.80 -6.22
N ARG A 5 -30.94 -16.28 -5.08
CA ARG A 5 -29.50 -16.48 -4.83
C ARG A 5 -29.28 -17.80 -4.09
N ARG A 6 -28.04 -18.29 -4.07
CA ARG A 6 -27.69 -19.47 -3.27
C ARG A 6 -27.75 -19.14 -1.77
N CYS A 7 -28.33 -20.04 -0.98
CA CYS A 7 -28.31 -19.96 0.47
C CYS A 7 -26.87 -19.87 0.99
N LYS A 8 -26.63 -18.99 1.98
CA LYS A 8 -25.31 -18.76 2.58
C LYS A 8 -24.92 -19.76 3.67
N TYR A 9 -25.84 -20.63 4.10
CA TYR A 9 -25.55 -21.63 5.14
C TYR A 9 -24.50 -22.63 4.65
N LYS A 10 -23.54 -22.97 5.50
CA LYS A 10 -22.42 -23.85 5.13
C LYS A 10 -22.95 -25.23 4.73
N GLY A 11 -22.70 -25.65 3.50
CA GLY A 11 -23.16 -26.94 2.97
C GLY A 11 -24.59 -26.95 2.41
N CYS A 12 -25.34 -25.85 2.52
CA CYS A 12 -26.65 -25.73 1.90
C CYS A 12 -26.52 -25.30 0.43
N HIS A 13 -27.24 -25.99 -0.46
CA HIS A 13 -27.27 -25.70 -1.90
C HIS A 13 -28.63 -25.16 -2.38
N SER A 14 -29.61 -25.03 -1.48
CA SER A 14 -30.93 -24.50 -1.79
C SER A 14 -30.89 -23.03 -2.18
N TYR A 15 -31.95 -22.58 -2.87
CA TYR A 15 -32.11 -21.18 -3.25
C TYR A 15 -32.81 -20.37 -2.15
N ALA A 16 -32.35 -19.15 -1.96
CA ALA A 16 -32.97 -18.12 -1.15
C ALA A 16 -33.65 -17.09 -2.06
N MET A 17 -34.87 -16.70 -1.72
CA MET A 17 -35.61 -15.65 -2.43
C MET A 17 -35.04 -14.28 -2.05
N PHE A 18 -34.71 -13.45 -3.05
CA PHE A 18 -34.32 -12.07 -2.78
C PHE A 18 -35.45 -11.33 -2.05
N PRO A 19 -35.18 -10.57 -0.97
CA PRO A 19 -33.87 -10.05 -0.55
C PRO A 19 -33.06 -10.94 0.41
N ASN A 20 -33.57 -12.11 0.78
CA ASN A 20 -32.98 -12.98 1.80
C ASN A 20 -31.67 -13.63 1.32
N TYR A 21 -30.76 -13.89 2.26
CA TYR A 21 -29.50 -14.62 2.07
C TYR A 21 -29.63 -16.11 2.39
N TYR A 22 -30.65 -16.49 3.16
CA TYR A 22 -30.92 -17.88 3.54
C TYR A 22 -32.26 -18.37 2.98
N CYS A 23 -32.34 -19.68 2.70
CA CYS A 23 -33.58 -20.33 2.28
C CYS A 23 -34.51 -20.54 3.48
N ASP A 24 -35.77 -20.94 3.24
CA ASP A 24 -36.77 -21.11 4.30
C ASP A 24 -36.31 -22.02 5.45
N LYS A 25 -35.55 -23.09 5.14
CA LYS A 25 -34.98 -24.00 6.15
C LYS A 25 -33.92 -23.38 7.07
N HIS A 26 -33.29 -22.28 6.65
CA HIS A 26 -32.20 -21.63 7.38
C HIS A 26 -32.51 -20.14 7.65
N ILE A 27 -33.79 -19.76 7.57
CA ILE A 27 -34.21 -18.36 7.65
C ILE A 27 -33.89 -17.75 9.02
N GLU A 28 -33.77 -18.58 10.07
CA GLU A 28 -33.32 -18.18 11.40
C GLU A 28 -31.95 -17.46 11.41
N HIS A 29 -31.05 -17.80 10.48
CA HIS A 29 -29.74 -17.14 10.37
C HIS A 29 -29.79 -15.80 9.63
N GLU A 30 -30.93 -15.42 9.06
CA GLU A 30 -31.06 -14.20 8.27
C GLU A 30 -30.85 -12.94 9.11
N GLU A 31 -31.46 -12.88 10.30
CA GLU A 31 -31.34 -11.73 11.21
C GLU A 31 -29.90 -11.59 11.72
N GLU A 32 -29.30 -12.69 12.16
CA GLU A 32 -27.90 -12.71 12.62
C GLU A 32 -26.95 -12.25 11.51
N TYR A 33 -27.11 -12.79 10.30
CA TYR A 33 -26.27 -12.43 9.16
C TYR A 33 -26.45 -10.97 8.74
N ARG A 34 -27.69 -10.46 8.73
CA ARG A 34 -27.98 -9.04 8.45
C ARG A 34 -27.36 -8.14 9.50
N ALA A 35 -27.48 -8.48 10.79
CA ALA A 35 -26.86 -7.73 11.87
C ALA A 35 -25.33 -7.73 11.77
N GLN A 36 -24.71 -8.88 11.45
CA GLN A 36 -23.27 -8.97 11.23
C GLN A 36 -22.82 -8.12 10.03
N ARG A 37 -23.56 -8.18 8.92
CA ARG A 37 -23.34 -7.35 7.72
C ARG A 37 -23.49 -5.87 8.01
N GLU A 38 -24.47 -5.48 8.82
CA GLU A 38 -24.68 -4.09 9.20
C GLU A 38 -23.54 -3.58 10.10
N LYS A 39 -23.08 -4.38 11.07
CA LYS A 39 -21.88 -4.09 11.87
C LYS A 39 -20.65 -3.87 10.98
N TYR A 40 -20.42 -4.75 10.01
CA TYR A 40 -19.31 -4.62 9.06
C TYR A 40 -19.47 -3.37 8.17
N ARG A 41 -20.69 -3.11 7.67
CA ARG A 41 -21.00 -1.91 6.87
C ARG A 41 -20.68 -0.65 7.66
N LYS A 42 -21.17 -0.52 8.90
CA LYS A 42 -20.93 0.64 9.78
C LYS A 42 -19.44 0.84 10.07
N ARG A 43 -18.69 -0.23 10.30
CA ARG A 43 -17.23 -0.18 10.53
C ARG A 43 -16.44 0.31 9.31
N HIS A 44 -16.88 -0.01 8.10
CA HIS A 44 -16.22 0.38 6.86
C HIS A 44 -16.79 1.65 6.20
N SER A 45 -17.98 2.11 6.61
CA SER A 45 -18.61 3.32 6.08
C SER A 45 -18.34 4.58 6.90
N ASP A 46 -17.79 4.46 8.10
CA ASP A 46 -17.56 5.62 8.94
C ASP A 46 -16.38 6.45 8.39
N ARG A 47 -16.69 7.67 7.93
CA ARG A 47 -15.71 8.68 7.53
C ARG A 47 -14.68 8.90 8.64
N ALA A 48 -15.04 8.72 9.91
CA ALA A 48 -14.13 8.85 11.04
C ALA A 48 -13.00 7.80 11.03
N THR A 49 -13.27 6.56 10.61
CA THR A 49 -12.24 5.50 10.52
C THR A 49 -11.24 5.80 9.40
N THR A 50 -11.75 6.24 8.24
CA THR A 50 -10.90 6.63 7.10
C THR A 50 -10.10 7.89 7.42
N TRP A 51 -10.71 8.88 8.07
CA TRP A 51 -10.05 10.11 8.50
C TRP A 51 -8.95 9.83 9.52
N ARG A 52 -9.23 9.02 10.56
CA ARG A 52 -8.21 8.61 11.55
C ARG A 52 -7.04 7.89 10.89
N TYR A 53 -7.31 6.95 9.98
CA TYR A 53 -6.25 6.26 9.25
C TYR A 53 -5.38 7.23 8.46
N ASN A 54 -5.99 8.14 7.69
CA ASN A 54 -5.25 9.15 6.92
C ASN A 54 -4.44 10.07 7.83
N HIS A 55 -4.99 10.48 8.98
CA HIS A 55 -4.31 11.38 9.91
C HIS A 55 -3.12 10.71 10.61
N VAL A 56 -3.25 9.43 10.99
CA VAL A 56 -2.17 8.66 11.64
C VAL A 56 -1.07 8.25 10.66
N THR A 57 -1.40 8.06 9.38
CA THR A 57 -0.43 7.56 8.38
C THR A 57 0.16 8.67 7.51
N ARG A 58 -0.70 9.49 6.86
CA ARG A 58 -0.32 10.46 5.83
C ARG A 58 -0.07 11.87 6.38
N TYR A 59 -0.82 12.27 7.40
CA TYR A 59 -0.77 13.63 7.97
C TYR A 59 -0.21 13.65 9.40
N ARG A 60 0.54 12.62 9.80
CA ARG A 60 1.05 12.47 11.16
C ARG A 60 2.01 13.59 11.57
N ASN A 61 2.73 14.17 10.61
CA ASN A 61 3.62 15.30 10.78
C ASN A 61 3.76 16.07 9.46
N THR A 62 4.40 17.25 9.52
CA THR A 62 4.59 18.14 8.37
C THR A 62 5.34 17.45 7.22
N VAL A 63 6.42 16.73 7.54
CA VAL A 63 7.23 15.97 6.56
C VAL A 63 6.39 14.98 5.78
N LYS A 64 5.55 14.18 6.45
CA LYS A 64 4.65 13.22 5.77
C LYS A 64 3.55 13.89 4.98
N ALA A 65 3.02 15.01 5.47
CA ALA A 65 2.04 15.79 4.74
C ALA A 65 2.63 16.35 3.44
N GLU A 66 3.85 16.89 3.49
CA GLU A 66 4.59 17.38 2.32
C GLU A 66 4.93 16.25 1.34
N GLN A 67 5.42 15.12 1.84
CA GLN A 67 5.66 13.92 1.03
C GLN A 67 4.38 13.46 0.31
N ASN A 68 3.25 13.40 1.01
CA ASN A 68 1.97 13.01 0.42
C ASN A 68 1.53 14.02 -0.65
N LYS A 69 1.68 15.33 -0.38
CA LYS A 69 1.40 16.39 -1.37
C LYS A 69 2.27 16.26 -2.61
N PHE A 70 3.55 15.96 -2.44
CA PHE A 70 4.48 15.74 -3.54
C PHE A 70 4.06 14.56 -4.44
N TYR A 71 3.70 13.42 -3.86
CA TYR A 71 3.24 12.26 -4.63
C TYR A 71 1.94 12.50 -5.42
N HIS A 72 1.15 13.52 -5.06
CA HIS A 72 -0.06 13.92 -5.79
C HIS A 72 0.20 15.07 -6.78
N SER A 73 1.42 15.57 -6.85
CA SER A 73 1.78 16.68 -7.74
C SER A 73 2.01 16.23 -9.19
N ARG A 74 1.80 17.15 -10.14
CA ARG A 74 2.14 16.93 -11.56
C ARG A 74 3.64 16.69 -11.76
N GLN A 75 4.48 17.31 -10.92
CA GLN A 75 5.93 17.13 -10.95
C GLN A 75 6.31 15.67 -10.72
N TRP A 76 5.72 15.02 -9.71
CA TRP A 76 5.95 13.60 -9.47
C TRP A 76 5.44 12.72 -10.61
N GLN A 77 4.26 13.02 -11.17
CA GLN A 77 3.72 12.27 -12.30
C GLN A 77 4.67 12.28 -13.50
N ALA A 78 5.21 13.45 -13.85
CA ALA A 78 6.18 13.60 -14.92
C ALA A 78 7.51 12.90 -14.61
N LEU A 79 8.08 13.09 -13.41
CA LEU A 79 9.31 12.40 -12.99
C LEU A 79 9.16 10.88 -13.03
N ARG A 80 8.03 10.38 -12.54
CA ARG A 80 7.71 8.95 -12.54
C ARG A 80 7.69 8.39 -13.95
N GLU A 81 7.06 9.09 -14.90
CA GLU A 81 7.04 8.67 -16.30
C GLU A 81 8.44 8.63 -16.90
N ILE A 82 9.24 9.70 -16.71
CA ILE A 82 10.61 9.78 -17.21
C ILE A 82 11.46 8.63 -16.67
N VAL A 83 11.40 8.32 -15.37
CA VAL A 83 12.19 7.26 -14.75
C VAL A 83 11.77 5.88 -15.24
N LEU A 84 10.46 5.63 -15.38
CA LEU A 84 9.97 4.36 -15.94
C LEU A 84 10.45 4.15 -17.38
N GLN A 85 10.42 5.21 -18.20
CA GLN A 85 10.92 5.15 -19.58
C GLN A 85 12.43 4.96 -19.64
N ARG A 86 13.20 5.72 -18.85
CA ARG A 86 14.67 5.60 -18.72
C ARG A 86 15.09 4.17 -18.39
N ASP A 87 14.34 3.51 -17.51
CA ASP A 87 14.63 2.18 -17.04
C ASP A 87 13.95 1.08 -17.87
N TYR A 88 13.29 1.43 -18.98
CA TYR A 88 12.53 0.50 -19.84
C TYR A 88 11.52 -0.36 -19.08
N HIS A 89 10.89 0.22 -18.04
CA HIS A 89 10.00 -0.49 -17.13
C HIS A 89 10.62 -1.75 -16.49
N LEU A 90 11.95 -1.82 -16.38
CA LEU A 90 12.67 -2.94 -15.76
C LEU A 90 13.12 -2.57 -14.35
N CYS A 91 12.94 -3.50 -13.40
CA CYS A 91 13.41 -3.30 -12.02
C CYS A 91 14.94 -3.14 -11.99
N ARG A 92 15.44 -2.01 -11.48
CA ARG A 92 16.87 -1.68 -11.41
C ARG A 92 17.63 -2.51 -10.39
N TYR A 93 16.96 -3.01 -9.36
CA TYR A 93 17.56 -3.84 -8.32
C TYR A 93 17.80 -5.28 -8.79
N CYS A 94 16.74 -5.99 -9.20
CA CYS A 94 16.88 -7.40 -9.60
C CYS A 94 17.20 -7.59 -11.09
N LYS A 95 16.93 -6.60 -11.95
CA LYS A 95 17.12 -6.65 -13.41
C LYS A 95 16.42 -7.81 -14.12
N LYS A 96 15.44 -8.43 -13.47
CA LYS A 96 14.72 -9.61 -13.98
C LYS A 96 13.23 -9.33 -14.19
N ASN A 97 12.59 -8.71 -13.20
CA ASN A 97 11.16 -8.49 -13.20
C ASN A 97 10.83 -7.10 -13.75
N PRO A 98 9.69 -6.95 -14.46
CA PRO A 98 9.17 -5.63 -14.80
C PRO A 98 8.85 -4.85 -13.52
N GLY A 99 9.07 -3.54 -13.58
CA GLY A 99 8.82 -2.58 -12.50
C GLY A 99 7.75 -1.57 -12.89
N SER A 100 6.81 -1.34 -11.98
CA SER A 100 5.76 -0.32 -12.11
C SER A 100 5.80 0.71 -10.99
N ILE A 101 6.73 0.55 -10.05
CA ILE A 101 6.93 1.42 -8.91
C ILE A 101 8.19 2.22 -9.17
N VAL A 102 8.16 3.54 -8.97
CA VAL A 102 9.36 4.37 -8.91
C VAL A 102 9.64 4.64 -7.44
N ASP A 103 10.82 4.24 -7.02
CA ASP A 103 11.26 4.17 -5.63
C ASP A 103 12.47 5.09 -5.44
N HIS A 104 12.53 5.78 -4.29
CA HIS A 104 13.65 6.64 -3.94
C HIS A 104 14.78 5.79 -3.37
N ILE A 105 15.96 5.80 -3.98
CA ILE A 105 17.13 5.00 -3.57
C ILE A 105 17.49 5.31 -2.11
N VAL A 106 17.60 6.61 -1.79
CA VAL A 106 17.67 7.15 -0.43
C VAL A 106 16.26 7.62 -0.01
N PRO A 107 15.70 7.11 1.10
CA PRO A 107 14.35 7.47 1.53
C PRO A 107 14.17 8.97 1.77
N ILE A 108 13.06 9.55 1.28
CA ILE A 108 12.68 10.95 1.55
C ILE A 108 12.53 11.23 3.05
N GLU A 109 12.11 10.24 3.85
CA GLU A 109 12.04 10.39 5.30
C GLU A 109 13.42 10.68 5.92
N TRP A 110 14.49 10.16 5.31
CA TRP A 110 15.85 10.36 5.76
C TRP A 110 16.46 11.64 5.16
N ASP A 111 16.28 11.89 3.87
CA ASP A 111 16.75 13.12 3.21
C ASP A 111 15.71 13.68 2.23
N GLN A 112 15.10 14.79 2.62
CA GLN A 112 14.06 15.45 1.82
C GLN A 112 14.60 16.24 0.63
N SER A 113 15.89 16.61 0.66
CA SER A 113 16.49 17.40 -0.42
C SER A 113 16.52 16.61 -1.74
N GLN A 114 16.62 15.28 -1.66
CA GLN A 114 16.65 14.37 -2.80
C GLN A 114 15.26 13.90 -3.28
N MET A 115 14.18 14.53 -2.80
CA MET A 115 12.81 14.13 -3.16
C MET A 115 12.52 14.26 -4.66
N LYS A 116 13.16 15.23 -5.33
CA LYS A 116 12.96 15.57 -6.75
C LYS A 116 14.13 15.16 -7.64
N ASP A 117 15.19 14.61 -7.05
CA ASP A 117 16.39 14.24 -7.77
C ASP A 117 16.14 12.96 -8.58
N ILE A 118 16.34 13.03 -9.89
CA ILE A 118 16.13 11.92 -10.81
C ILE A 118 17.15 10.79 -10.61
N ASP A 119 18.34 11.12 -10.13
CA ASP A 119 19.40 10.14 -9.89
C ASP A 119 19.15 9.36 -8.59
N ASN A 120 18.36 9.93 -7.68
CA ASN A 120 17.83 9.24 -6.50
C ASN A 120 16.59 8.40 -6.79
N LEU A 121 16.12 8.28 -8.04
CA LEU A 121 14.94 7.49 -8.41
C LEU A 121 15.31 6.24 -9.18
N ALA A 122 14.68 5.12 -8.86
CA ALA A 122 14.86 3.86 -9.56
C ALA A 122 13.53 3.13 -9.79
N THR A 123 13.36 2.56 -10.97
CA THR A 123 12.25 1.64 -11.25
C THR A 123 12.41 0.35 -10.46
N CYS A 124 11.34 -0.09 -9.81
CA CYS A 124 11.34 -1.21 -8.88
C CYS A 124 10.11 -2.13 -9.09
N CYS A 125 10.31 -3.43 -8.92
CA CYS A 125 9.22 -4.39 -8.83
C CYS A 125 8.68 -4.46 -7.39
N ARG A 126 7.47 -5.00 -7.22
CA ARG A 126 6.82 -5.12 -5.91
C ARG A 126 7.68 -5.87 -4.87
N ASP A 127 8.35 -6.95 -5.28
CA ASP A 127 9.13 -7.79 -4.36
C ASP A 127 10.38 -7.07 -3.85
N CYS A 128 11.13 -6.44 -4.76
CA CYS A 128 12.31 -5.64 -4.40
C CYS A 128 11.91 -4.45 -3.53
N HIS A 129 10.79 -3.79 -3.85
CA HIS A 129 10.29 -2.68 -3.05
C HIS A 129 10.00 -3.11 -1.61
N ALA A 130 9.31 -4.25 -1.42
CA ALA A 130 9.02 -4.77 -0.09
C ALA A 130 10.28 -5.13 0.70
N LYS A 131 11.28 -5.75 0.06
CA LYS A 131 12.57 -6.07 0.68
C LYS A 131 13.33 -4.81 1.07
N LYS A 132 13.41 -3.83 0.17
CA LYS A 132 14.05 -2.54 0.44
C LYS A 132 13.39 -1.80 1.59
N THR A 133 12.06 -1.68 1.61
CA THR A 133 11.35 -1.03 2.73
C THR A 133 11.70 -1.66 4.07
N ARG A 134 11.79 -2.99 4.16
CA ARG A 134 12.19 -3.67 5.40
C ARG A 134 13.62 -3.33 5.80
N TRP A 135 14.54 -3.36 4.85
CA TRP A 135 15.93 -3.00 5.08
C TRP A 135 16.08 -1.53 5.51
N GLU A 136 15.36 -0.59 4.90
CA GLU A 136 15.38 0.84 5.25
C GLU A 136 14.87 1.10 6.67
N GLN A 137 13.83 0.38 7.11
CA GLN A 137 13.35 0.44 8.49
C GLN A 137 14.44 0.04 9.49
N ILE A 138 15.30 -0.92 9.13
CA ILE A 138 16.40 -1.38 9.99
C ILE A 138 17.58 -0.39 9.94
N TYR A 139 17.99 0.01 8.73
CA TYR A 139 19.19 0.81 8.50
C TYR A 139 18.98 2.29 8.80
N TYR A 140 17.95 2.91 8.22
CA TYR A 140 17.65 4.34 8.39
C TYR A 140 16.65 4.62 9.53
N GLY A 141 15.94 3.61 10.02
CA GLY A 141 14.89 3.82 11.03
C GLY A 141 13.62 4.47 10.47
N THR A 142 13.35 4.33 9.17
CA THR A 142 12.13 4.86 8.53
C THR A 142 10.87 4.16 9.02
N GLY A 143 9.68 4.73 8.79
CA GLY A 143 8.40 4.06 9.04
C GLY A 143 7.61 4.68 10.19
N LEU A 144 6.51 4.03 10.59
CA LEU A 144 5.69 4.43 11.73
C LEU A 144 6.20 3.72 12.98
N HIS A 145 6.33 4.45 14.08
CA HIS A 145 6.86 3.99 15.38
C HIS A 145 8.38 3.75 15.43
N ASN A 146 9.12 4.07 14.37
CA ASN A 146 10.58 4.03 14.36
C ASN A 146 11.18 5.42 14.56
N SER A 147 12.42 5.47 15.05
CA SER A 147 13.22 6.68 15.16
C SER A 147 14.24 6.73 14.04
N LEU A 148 14.28 7.85 13.31
CA LEU A 148 15.23 8.06 12.22
C LEU A 148 16.67 8.11 12.74
N LYS A 149 17.54 7.27 12.16
CA LYS A 149 18.98 7.25 12.43
C LYS A 149 19.66 8.22 11.48
N LYS A 150 20.19 9.33 11.99
CA LYS A 150 20.85 10.39 11.20
C LYS A 150 22.37 10.25 11.15
N ASP A 151 22.91 9.38 11.98
CA ASP A 151 24.32 9.01 12.10
C ASP A 151 24.79 8.03 11.02
N VAL A 152 23.87 7.38 10.31
CA VAL A 152 24.19 6.47 9.21
C VAL A 152 24.40 7.22 7.89
N SER A 153 25.30 6.72 7.05
CA SER A 153 25.57 7.32 5.74
C SER A 153 24.51 6.95 4.70
N ALA A 154 24.27 7.85 3.75
CA ALA A 154 23.41 7.56 2.59
C ALA A 154 24.08 6.53 1.68
N ILE A 155 23.40 5.42 1.42
CA ILE A 155 23.83 4.44 0.42
C ILE A 155 23.07 4.70 -0.88
N THR A 156 23.81 5.04 -1.94
CA THR A 156 23.25 5.32 -3.28
C THR A 156 23.51 4.19 -4.28
N ASP A 157 24.46 3.28 -4.01
CA ASP A 157 24.76 2.16 -4.90
C ASP A 157 23.65 1.09 -4.85
N ILE A 158 22.89 0.99 -5.94
CA ILE A 158 21.81 0.01 -6.14
C ILE A 158 22.30 -1.43 -5.97
N LYS A 159 23.53 -1.77 -6.40
CA LYS A 159 24.06 -3.13 -6.25
C LYS A 159 24.30 -3.46 -4.79
N LEU A 160 24.83 -2.50 -4.03
CA LEU A 160 25.07 -2.66 -2.61
C LEU A 160 23.75 -2.76 -1.83
N ILE A 161 22.77 -1.92 -2.14
CA ILE A 161 21.41 -2.02 -1.57
C ILE A 161 20.79 -3.38 -1.88
N ASN A 162 20.91 -3.84 -3.13
CA ASN A 162 20.40 -5.15 -3.52
C ASN A 162 21.07 -6.29 -2.73
N LYS A 163 22.36 -6.17 -2.39
CA LYS A 163 23.02 -7.14 -1.51
C LYS A 163 22.44 -7.07 -0.08
N PHE A 164 22.30 -5.89 0.49
CA PHE A 164 21.83 -5.74 1.87
C PHE A 164 20.36 -6.12 2.08
N MET A 165 19.49 -5.83 1.11
CA MET A 165 18.07 -6.20 1.26
C MET A 165 17.79 -7.69 1.04
N ASN A 166 18.80 -8.46 0.59
CA ASN A 166 18.72 -9.92 0.43
C ASN A 166 19.66 -10.67 1.39
N ALA A 167 20.39 -9.95 2.25
CA ALA A 167 21.17 -10.54 3.34
C ALA A 167 20.24 -10.93 4.49
#